data_AF-A0A6A4GV72-F1
#
_entry.id   AF-A0A6A4GV72-F1
#
_cell.length_a   1.000
_cell.length_b   1.000
_cell.length_c   1.000
_cell.angle_alpha   90.00
_cell.angle_beta   90.00
_cell.angle_gamma   90.00
#
_symmetry.space_group_name_H-M   'P 1'
#
loop_
_entity.id
_entity.type
_entity.pdbx_description
1 polymer ?
#
loop_
_entity_poly.entity_id
_entity_poly.type
_entity_poly.pdbx_seq_one_letter_code
_entity_poly.pdbx_strand_id
1 'polypeptide(L)'
;MGKILLGCLVGSTMPKQGITVVWAILDFIYLAQYTLHDNTLSYMEDALKTWHKNKGYFIMLVVSTLSVHESMNIPKFYSLQHYVEAICFFGKTDSYNTEMFERLHIDFAKKRWRASNKRGEFPQMTRWLSQQENIHAFDRELSWSLEQSLLATTITNVPSVASAPAPHHSQLILLPKVPTFPNKLITSIQTTHHVPLFSQHLKAYLAMLKQVAICNDIDLPLTLSLPFERIDLYHSFKFSPEWLQEGVDPKDIVKASPLNGGRFDTVLVLTGDTAQSVSLTGMNIFVFLYIIV
;
A
#
# COMPACT_ATOMS: atom_id res chain seq x y z
N MET A 1 6.10 -0.54 23.86
CA MET A 1 6.53 -1.52 24.88
C MET A 1 8.05 -1.58 25.02
N GLY A 2 8.82 -1.82 23.94
CA GLY A 2 10.29 -1.95 24.03
C GLY A 2 11.01 -0.78 24.71
N LYS A 3 10.60 0.47 24.43
CA LYS A 3 11.18 1.67 25.08
C LYS A 3 11.03 1.68 26.61
N ILE A 4 9.93 1.13 27.15
CA ILE A 4 9.68 1.06 28.60
C ILE A 4 10.59 -0.02 29.21
N LEU A 5 10.63 -1.20 28.59
CA LEU A 5 11.46 -2.32 29.03
C LEU A 5 12.96 -1.97 29.04
N LEU A 6 13.42 -1.25 28.02
CA LEU A 6 14.80 -0.76 27.96
C LEU A 6 15.10 0.25 29.08
N GLY A 7 14.17 1.17 29.36
CA GLY A 7 14.28 2.09 30.50
C GLY A 7 14.34 1.38 31.84
N CYS A 8 13.60 0.28 32.02
CA CYS A 8 13.64 -0.54 33.23
C CYS A 8 14.94 -1.33 33.44
N LEU A 9 15.75 -1.50 32.38
CA LEU A 9 17.05 -2.19 32.45
C LEU A 9 18.19 -1.23 32.85
N VAL A 10 18.11 0.04 32.44
CA VAL A 10 19.14 1.04 32.73
C VAL A 10 19.12 1.39 34.22
N GLY A 11 20.20 1.09 34.94
CA GLY A 11 20.32 1.33 36.38
C GLY A 11 19.64 0.28 37.27
N SER A 12 19.21 -0.84 36.69
CA SER A 12 18.54 -1.92 37.40
C SER A 12 19.49 -2.78 38.24
N THR A 13 19.14 -3.05 39.49
CA THR A 13 19.79 -4.06 40.35
C THR A 13 19.22 -5.47 40.15
N MET A 14 18.53 -5.73 39.04
CA MET A 14 17.96 -7.04 38.76
C MET A 14 19.03 -8.13 38.61
N PRO A 15 18.77 -9.35 39.11
CA PRO A 15 19.66 -10.48 38.90
C PRO A 15 19.73 -10.84 37.41
N LYS A 16 20.82 -11.50 37.02
CA LYS A 16 21.13 -11.85 35.62
C LYS A 16 19.95 -12.53 34.91
N GLN A 17 19.22 -13.41 35.60
CA GLN A 17 18.05 -14.09 35.04
C GLN A 17 16.92 -13.12 34.62
N GLY A 18 16.62 -12.10 35.45
CA GLY A 18 15.62 -11.10 35.12
C GLY A 18 16.04 -10.25 33.91
N ILE A 19 17.32 -9.88 33.85
CA ILE A 19 17.91 -9.16 32.70
C ILE A 19 17.77 -10.00 31.42
N THR A 20 18.13 -11.29 31.47
CA THR A 20 18.02 -12.21 30.31
C THR A 20 16.60 -12.31 29.79
N VAL A 21 15.59 -12.35 30.66
CA VAL A 21 14.18 -12.42 30.24
C VAL A 21 13.74 -11.15 29.51
N VAL A 22 14.09 -9.97 30.05
CA VAL A 22 13.72 -8.70 29.44
C VAL A 22 14.47 -8.50 28.11
N TRP A 23 15.76 -8.87 28.05
CA TRP A 23 16.53 -8.89 26.81
C TRP A 23 15.92 -9.81 25.76
N ALA A 24 15.56 -11.06 26.10
CA ALA A 24 14.95 -11.98 25.17
C ALA A 24 13.63 -11.43 24.55
N ILE A 25 12.81 -10.74 25.35
CA ILE A 25 11.61 -10.06 24.83
C ILE A 25 12.00 -8.87 23.93
N LEU A 26 12.98 -8.07 24.32
CA LEU A 26 13.44 -6.94 23.52
C LEU A 26 13.98 -7.39 22.17
N ASP A 27 14.85 -8.40 22.15
CA ASP A 27 15.38 -9.00 20.92
C ASP A 27 14.25 -9.48 20.03
N PHE A 28 13.26 -10.18 20.60
CA PHE A 28 12.08 -10.61 19.85
C PHE A 28 11.30 -9.43 19.24
N ILE A 29 11.03 -8.38 20.02
CA ILE A 29 10.29 -7.19 19.57
C ILE A 29 11.04 -6.47 18.44
N TYR A 30 12.37 -6.34 18.55
CA TYR A 30 13.17 -5.66 17.54
C TYR A 30 13.30 -6.50 16.27
N LEU A 31 13.51 -7.82 16.39
CA LEU A 31 13.54 -8.73 15.25
C LEU A 31 12.22 -8.74 14.50
N ALA A 32 11.07 -8.73 15.21
CA ALA A 32 9.75 -8.69 14.60
C ALA A 32 9.49 -7.42 13.78
N GLN A 33 10.22 -6.33 14.02
CA GLN A 33 10.09 -5.05 13.30
C GLN A 33 10.94 -4.96 12.03
N TYR A 34 11.71 -6.01 11.71
CA TYR A 34 12.54 -5.98 10.51
C TYR A 34 11.67 -5.99 9.25
N THR A 35 12.09 -5.22 8.25
CA THR A 35 11.37 -5.13 6.96
C THR A 35 11.59 -6.35 6.08
N LEU A 36 12.66 -7.10 6.34
CA LEU A 36 13.07 -8.28 5.58
C LEU A 36 13.48 -9.36 6.58
N HIS A 37 12.95 -10.56 6.36
CA HIS A 37 13.28 -11.73 7.17
C HIS A 37 13.95 -12.78 6.29
N ASP A 38 15.15 -13.21 6.70
CA ASP A 38 15.89 -14.32 6.09
C ASP A 38 16.19 -15.34 7.20
N ASN A 39 17.41 -15.36 7.73
CA ASN A 39 17.76 -16.16 8.92
C ASN A 39 17.19 -15.60 10.24
N THR A 40 16.57 -14.42 10.21
CA THR A 40 16.10 -13.71 11.41
C THR A 40 14.97 -14.42 12.16
N LEU A 41 14.22 -15.28 11.47
CA LEU A 41 13.16 -16.08 12.08
C LEU A 41 13.71 -17.09 13.08
N SER A 42 14.88 -17.70 12.78
CA SER A 42 15.57 -18.58 13.73
C SER A 42 15.97 -17.84 15.01
N TYR A 43 16.46 -16.61 14.87
CA TYR A 43 16.79 -15.75 16.02
C TYR A 43 15.54 -15.37 16.84
N MET A 44 14.38 -15.17 16.19
CA MET A 44 13.12 -14.93 16.88
C MET A 44 12.68 -16.15 17.70
N GLU A 45 12.78 -17.36 17.12
CA GLU A 45 12.51 -18.59 17.86
C GLU A 45 13.45 -18.78 19.06
N ASP A 46 14.73 -18.51 18.87
CA ASP A 46 15.73 -18.65 19.93
C ASP A 46 15.54 -17.61 21.05
N ALA A 47 15.13 -16.39 20.69
CA ALA A 47 14.70 -15.38 21.65
C ALA A 47 13.47 -15.88 22.45
N LEU A 48 12.47 -16.47 21.80
CA LEU A 48 11.32 -17.07 22.49
C LEU A 48 11.71 -18.23 23.39
N LYS A 49 12.57 -19.16 22.94
CA LYS A 49 13.07 -20.28 23.75
C LYS A 49 13.79 -19.75 24.99
N THR A 50 14.63 -18.72 24.82
CA THR A 50 15.35 -18.05 25.91
C THR A 50 14.39 -17.39 26.90
N TRP A 51 13.34 -16.75 26.40
CA TRP A 51 12.29 -16.18 27.24
C TRP A 51 11.55 -17.27 28.04
N HIS A 52 11.07 -18.33 27.36
CA HIS A 52 10.34 -19.43 27.99
C HIS A 52 11.15 -20.15 29.07
N LYS A 53 12.46 -20.30 28.87
CA LYS A 53 13.37 -20.92 29.84
C LYS A 53 13.52 -20.09 31.12
N ASN A 54 13.53 -18.76 31.00
CA ASN A 54 13.88 -17.86 32.12
C ASN A 54 12.68 -17.14 32.75
N LYS A 55 11.50 -17.10 32.09
CA LYS A 55 10.30 -16.38 32.58
C LYS A 55 9.82 -16.79 33.98
N GLY A 56 10.19 -18.01 34.42
CA GLY A 56 9.89 -18.51 35.76
C GLY A 56 10.40 -17.60 36.88
N TYR A 57 11.48 -16.85 36.64
CA TYR A 57 11.98 -15.84 37.58
C TYR A 57 10.91 -14.78 37.93
N PHE A 58 10.20 -14.25 36.92
CA PHE A 58 9.15 -13.25 37.15
C PHE A 58 7.90 -13.85 37.76
N ILE A 59 7.55 -15.10 37.43
CA ILE A 59 6.43 -15.80 38.06
C ILE A 59 6.72 -15.96 39.56
N MET A 60 7.91 -16.45 39.92
CA MET A 60 8.33 -16.61 41.30
C MET A 60 8.37 -15.28 42.06
N LEU A 61 8.87 -14.21 41.41
CA LEU A 61 8.91 -12.88 42.03
C LEU A 61 7.50 -12.33 42.26
N VAL A 62 6.60 -12.40 41.28
CA VAL A 62 5.20 -11.92 41.42
C VAL A 62 4.43 -12.72 42.45
N VAL A 63 4.59 -14.05 42.49
CA VAL A 63 3.96 -14.91 43.51
C VAL A 63 4.47 -14.56 44.91
N SER A 64 5.79 -14.38 45.08
CA SER A 64 6.40 -14.12 46.40
C SER A 64 6.20 -12.70 46.93
N THR A 65 6.08 -11.69 46.05
CA THR A 65 6.01 -10.28 46.47
C THR A 65 4.60 -9.69 46.38
N LEU A 66 3.82 -10.08 45.38
CA LEU A 66 2.50 -9.51 45.12
C LEU A 66 1.36 -10.50 45.44
N SER A 67 1.61 -11.82 45.44
CA SER A 67 0.57 -12.86 45.59
C SER A 67 -0.60 -12.73 44.60
N VAL A 68 -0.38 -12.07 43.44
CA VAL A 68 -1.45 -11.70 42.50
C VAL A 68 -1.72 -12.76 41.43
N HIS A 69 -0.73 -13.57 41.02
CA HIS A 69 -0.92 -14.45 39.87
C HIS A 69 0.02 -15.67 39.83
N GLU A 70 -0.54 -16.88 39.65
CA GLU A 70 0.20 -18.16 39.63
C GLU A 70 0.80 -18.52 38.26
N SER A 71 0.36 -17.87 37.19
CA SER A 71 0.83 -18.13 35.81
C SER A 71 1.13 -16.84 35.03
N MET A 72 1.86 -16.90 33.92
CA MET A 72 2.07 -15.72 33.06
C MET A 72 1.26 -15.86 31.76
N ASN A 73 -0.04 -16.14 31.89
CA ASN A 73 -0.97 -16.34 30.76
C ASN A 73 -1.57 -15.01 30.27
N ILE A 74 -0.71 -14.07 29.88
CA ILE A 74 -1.16 -12.81 29.30
C ILE A 74 -1.32 -13.04 27.79
N PRO A 75 -2.47 -12.73 27.17
CA PRO A 75 -2.71 -12.95 25.74
C PRO A 75 -1.62 -12.37 24.83
N LYS A 76 -1.03 -11.23 25.22
CA LYS A 76 0.07 -10.58 24.50
C LYS A 76 1.38 -11.38 24.49
N PHE A 77 1.65 -12.19 25.51
CA PHE A 77 2.82 -13.06 25.54
C PHE A 77 2.54 -14.39 24.83
N TYR A 78 1.30 -14.89 24.93
CA TYR A 78 0.88 -16.06 24.19
C TYR A 78 0.92 -15.82 22.68
N SER A 79 0.46 -14.65 22.22
CA SER A 79 0.45 -14.31 20.80
C SER A 79 1.84 -14.30 20.16
N LEU A 80 2.92 -14.04 20.93
CA LEU A 80 4.29 -14.04 20.41
C LEU A 80 4.69 -15.39 19.78
N GLN A 81 4.10 -16.50 20.24
CA GLN A 81 4.35 -17.83 19.69
C GLN A 81 3.93 -17.95 18.23
N HIS A 82 2.95 -17.16 17.80
CA HIS A 82 2.38 -17.21 16.45
C HIS A 82 3.02 -16.20 15.50
N TYR A 83 3.93 -15.33 15.96
CA TYR A 83 4.54 -14.31 15.09
C TYR A 83 5.42 -14.91 14.02
N VAL A 84 6.18 -15.97 14.32
CA VAL A 84 7.06 -16.62 13.34
C VAL A 84 6.22 -17.20 12.20
N GLU A 85 5.17 -17.96 12.54
CA GLU A 85 4.22 -18.49 11.57
C GLU A 85 3.52 -17.38 10.79
N ALA A 86 3.03 -16.34 11.50
CA ALA A 86 2.36 -15.21 10.86
C ALA A 86 3.28 -14.47 9.88
N ILE A 87 4.56 -14.28 10.22
CA ILE A 87 5.52 -13.64 9.32
C ILE A 87 5.81 -14.51 8.10
N CYS A 88 5.90 -15.84 8.27
CA CYS A 88 6.05 -16.78 7.15
C CYS A 88 4.84 -16.75 6.18
N PHE A 89 3.62 -16.68 6.71
CA PHE A 89 2.40 -16.74 5.88
C PHE A 89 1.97 -15.38 5.32
N PHE A 90 2.15 -14.31 6.09
CA PHE A 90 1.58 -12.98 5.80
C PHE A 90 2.65 -11.92 5.50
N GLY A 91 3.92 -12.21 5.71
CA GLY A 91 5.03 -11.29 5.46
C GLY A 91 5.36 -10.38 6.65
N LYS A 92 5.97 -9.23 6.37
CA LYS A 92 6.44 -8.28 7.40
C LYS A 92 5.29 -7.73 8.26
N THR A 93 5.60 -7.35 9.50
CA THR A 93 4.59 -6.96 10.50
C THR A 93 4.12 -5.50 10.41
N ASP A 94 4.70 -4.68 9.53
CA ASP A 94 4.51 -3.22 9.52
C ASP A 94 3.10 -2.78 9.10
N SER A 95 2.40 -3.56 8.27
CA SER A 95 1.04 -3.26 7.81
C SER A 95 -0.08 -3.78 8.71
N TYR A 96 0.24 -4.41 9.85
CA TYR A 96 -0.74 -5.08 10.71
C TYR A 96 -1.03 -4.34 12.02
N ASN A 97 -0.50 -3.14 12.20
CA ASN A 97 -0.80 -2.34 13.40
C ASN A 97 -2.14 -1.61 13.28
N THR A 98 -2.72 -1.25 14.42
CA THR A 98 -3.96 -0.46 14.49
C THR A 98 -3.70 1.05 14.52
N GLU A 99 -2.44 1.48 14.43
CA GLU A 99 -2.04 2.88 14.61
C GLU A 99 -2.69 3.78 13.57
N MET A 100 -2.75 3.32 12.31
CA MET A 100 -3.44 4.04 11.24
C MET A 100 -4.92 4.25 11.57
N PHE A 101 -5.63 3.19 11.94
CA PHE A 101 -7.05 3.27 12.29
C PHE A 101 -7.30 4.11 13.55
N GLU A 102 -6.42 4.01 14.55
CA GLU A 102 -6.48 4.83 15.76
C GLU A 102 -6.27 6.32 15.46
N ARG A 103 -5.39 6.64 14.50
CA ARG A 103 -5.20 8.02 14.03
C ARG A 103 -6.44 8.54 13.31
N LEU A 104 -7.01 7.74 12.40
CA LEU A 104 -8.25 8.09 11.70
C LEU A 104 -9.43 8.28 12.66
N HIS A 105 -9.48 7.52 13.77
CA HIS A 105 -10.46 7.72 14.83
C HIS A 105 -10.37 9.10 15.50
N ILE A 106 -9.23 9.79 15.46
CA ILE A 106 -9.13 11.17 15.96
C ILE A 106 -9.96 12.10 15.08
N ASP A 107 -9.73 12.04 13.77
CA ASP A 107 -10.32 12.96 12.81
C ASP A 107 -11.77 12.64 12.51
N PHE A 108 -12.09 11.36 12.30
CA PHE A 108 -13.42 10.92 11.89
C PHE A 108 -14.40 10.71 13.05
N ALA A 109 -13.91 10.32 14.23
CA ALA A 109 -14.77 10.07 15.39
C ALA A 109 -14.62 11.14 16.47
N LYS A 110 -13.43 11.34 17.04
CA LYS A 110 -13.26 12.18 18.25
C LYS A 110 -13.53 13.66 17.99
N LYS A 111 -13.00 14.24 16.92
CA LYS A 111 -13.25 15.65 16.58
C LYS A 111 -14.74 15.91 16.39
N ARG A 112 -15.43 15.02 15.67
CA ARG A 112 -16.87 15.16 15.43
C ARG A 112 -17.71 14.93 16.68
N TRP A 113 -17.39 13.91 17.48
CA TRP A 113 -18.03 13.69 18.77
C TRP A 113 -17.96 14.94 19.67
N ARG A 114 -16.78 15.57 19.75
CA ARG A 114 -16.57 16.82 20.51
C ARG A 114 -17.38 18.00 19.97
N ALA A 115 -17.56 18.09 18.66
CA ALA A 115 -18.35 19.14 18.00
C ALA A 115 -19.87 18.86 18.00
N SER A 116 -20.29 17.64 18.35
CA SER A 116 -21.71 17.25 18.40
C SER A 116 -22.38 17.67 19.71
N ASN A 117 -23.71 17.73 19.70
CA ASN A 117 -24.50 17.90 20.91
C ASN A 117 -24.66 16.60 21.74
N LYS A 118 -24.00 15.50 21.31
CA LYS A 118 -24.03 14.15 21.93
C LYS A 118 -25.42 13.53 22.06
N ARG A 119 -26.39 13.96 21.25
CA ARG A 119 -27.74 13.40 21.22
C ARG A 119 -28.06 12.88 19.82
N GLY A 120 -28.17 11.56 19.67
CA GLY A 120 -28.32 10.98 18.33
C GLY A 120 -27.06 11.24 17.50
N GLU A 121 -25.92 10.94 18.10
CA GLU A 121 -24.57 11.23 17.60
C GLU A 121 -24.27 10.53 16.29
N PHE A 122 -24.71 9.27 16.11
CA PHE A 122 -24.34 8.46 14.95
C PHE A 122 -24.79 9.13 13.63
N PRO A 123 -26.08 9.49 13.44
CA PRO A 123 -26.51 10.24 12.26
C PRO A 123 -25.77 11.58 12.07
N GLN A 124 -25.45 12.29 13.15
CA GLN A 124 -24.73 13.56 13.08
C GLN A 124 -23.26 13.39 12.70
N MET A 125 -22.64 12.30 13.12
CA MET A 125 -21.26 11.94 12.80
C MET A 125 -21.16 11.49 11.35
N THR A 126 -22.04 10.58 10.90
CA THR A 126 -22.08 10.10 9.52
C THR A 126 -22.38 11.23 8.54
N ARG A 127 -23.38 12.08 8.82
CA ARG A 127 -23.71 13.21 7.93
C ARG A 127 -22.54 14.19 7.80
N TRP A 128 -21.80 14.42 8.87
CA TRP A 128 -20.63 15.30 8.83
C TRP A 128 -19.49 14.68 8.02
N LEU A 129 -19.24 13.38 8.17
CA LEU A 129 -18.25 12.67 7.35
C LEU A 129 -18.57 12.80 5.86
N SER A 130 -19.82 12.52 5.46
CA SER A 130 -20.24 12.70 4.05
C SER A 130 -20.10 14.13 3.56
N GLN A 131 -20.31 15.13 4.43
CA GLN A 131 -20.08 16.53 4.07
C GLN A 131 -18.59 16.82 3.86
N GLN A 132 -17.71 16.31 4.72
CA GLN A 132 -16.27 16.47 4.53
C GLN A 132 -15.79 15.78 3.25
N GLU A 133 -16.25 14.55 2.98
CA GLU A 133 -15.94 13.83 1.75
C GLU A 133 -16.36 14.61 0.50
N ASN A 134 -17.56 15.19 0.50
CA ASN A 134 -18.03 16.03 -0.61
C ASN A 134 -17.19 17.31 -0.79
N ILE A 135 -16.80 17.96 0.31
CA ILE A 135 -15.94 19.15 0.26
C ILE A 135 -14.57 18.78 -0.31
N HIS A 136 -13.96 17.70 0.16
CA HIS A 136 -12.67 17.23 -0.37
C HIS A 136 -12.76 16.81 -1.84
N ALA A 137 -13.85 16.15 -2.25
CA ALA A 137 -14.07 15.81 -3.65
C ALA A 137 -14.16 17.06 -4.54
N PHE A 138 -14.90 18.08 -4.09
CA PHE A 138 -15.04 19.34 -4.81
C PHE A 138 -13.73 20.15 -4.88
N ASP A 139 -12.96 20.18 -3.79
CA ASP A 139 -11.66 20.86 -3.73
C ASP A 139 -10.65 20.26 -4.72
N ARG A 140 -10.70 18.93 -4.90
CA ARG A 140 -9.91 18.25 -5.95
C ARG A 140 -10.34 18.65 -7.35
N GLU A 141 -11.64 18.71 -7.61
CA GLU A 141 -12.17 19.12 -8.92
C GLU A 141 -11.76 20.56 -9.26
N LEU A 142 -11.82 21.46 -8.29
CA LEU A 142 -11.34 22.83 -8.42
C LEU A 142 -9.84 22.89 -8.73
N SER A 143 -9.04 22.14 -7.97
CA SER A 143 -7.59 22.07 -8.15
C SER A 143 -7.22 21.58 -9.56
N TRP A 144 -7.85 20.50 -10.02
CA TRP A 144 -7.67 19.96 -11.36
C TRP A 144 -8.09 20.94 -12.46
N SER A 145 -9.24 21.61 -12.29
CA SER A 145 -9.73 22.61 -13.26
C SER A 145 -8.78 23.81 -13.37
N LEU A 146 -8.24 24.28 -12.24
CA LEU A 146 -7.26 25.36 -12.20
C LEU A 146 -5.93 24.95 -12.87
N GLU A 147 -5.47 23.73 -12.60
CA GLU A 147 -4.25 23.18 -13.21
C GLU A 147 -4.37 23.10 -14.74
N GLN A 148 -5.50 22.64 -15.27
CA GLN A 148 -5.74 22.60 -16.71
C GLN A 148 -5.80 23.99 -17.35
N SER A 149 -6.38 24.97 -16.66
CA SER A 149 -6.42 26.37 -17.12
C SER A 149 -5.00 26.97 -17.21
N LEU A 150 -4.14 26.68 -16.23
CA LEU A 150 -2.74 27.10 -16.22
C LEU A 150 -1.92 26.44 -17.35
N LEU A 151 -2.17 25.17 -17.64
CA LEU A 151 -1.55 24.45 -18.76
C LEU A 151 -2.01 25.00 -20.12
N ALA A 152 -3.30 25.33 -20.28
CA ALA A 152 -3.81 25.98 -21.50
C ALA A 152 -3.21 27.38 -21.73
N THR A 153 -2.97 28.13 -20.65
CA THR A 153 -2.38 29.47 -20.71
C THR A 153 -0.87 29.45 -21.00
N THR A 154 -0.15 28.41 -20.56
CA THR A 154 1.28 28.24 -20.86
C THR A 154 1.54 27.75 -22.29
N ILE A 155 0.62 27.01 -22.90
CA ILE A 155 0.75 26.59 -24.32
C ILE A 155 0.54 27.78 -25.28
N THR A 156 -0.20 28.81 -24.87
CA THR A 156 -0.45 30.01 -25.71
C THR A 156 0.64 31.08 -25.61
N ASN A 157 1.49 31.03 -24.59
CA ASN A 157 2.61 31.97 -24.42
C ASN A 157 3.92 31.23 -24.12
N VAL A 158 4.69 30.93 -25.16
CA VAL A 158 6.13 30.64 -25.03
C VAL A 158 6.91 31.42 -26.10
N PRO A 159 7.85 32.28 -25.66
CA PRO A 159 9.25 32.10 -25.99
C PRO A 159 9.97 31.44 -24.81
N SER A 160 10.80 30.48 -25.16
CA SER A 160 11.61 29.60 -24.33
C SER A 160 12.41 30.34 -23.25
N VAL A 161 12.15 30.07 -21.97
CA VAL A 161 13.19 30.01 -20.93
C VAL A 161 12.81 28.97 -19.88
N ALA A 162 13.76 28.10 -19.57
CA ALA A 162 13.68 27.03 -18.59
C ALA A 162 13.41 27.53 -17.16
N SER A 163 12.43 26.95 -16.46
CA SER A 163 12.41 26.92 -15.00
C SER A 163 11.60 25.74 -14.44
N ALA A 164 12.17 25.14 -13.40
CA ALA A 164 11.85 23.93 -12.63
C ALA A 164 10.36 23.52 -12.43
N PRO A 165 10.06 22.20 -12.34
CA PRO A 165 8.69 21.72 -12.16
C PRO A 165 8.24 21.76 -10.69
N ALA A 166 7.07 22.35 -10.46
CA ALA A 166 6.28 22.26 -9.22
C ALA A 166 5.34 21.03 -9.26
N PRO A 167 4.87 20.51 -8.11
CA PRO A 167 4.30 19.17 -8.00
C PRO A 167 2.86 19.12 -8.52
N HIS A 168 2.68 18.40 -9.62
CA HIS A 168 1.40 18.02 -10.21
C HIS A 168 0.78 16.86 -9.41
N HIS A 169 -0.45 17.02 -8.90
CA HIS A 169 -1.25 15.92 -8.30
C HIS A 169 -2.26 15.33 -9.28
N SER A 170 -1.97 15.35 -10.58
CA SER A 170 -2.50 14.32 -11.47
C SER A 170 -1.85 12.99 -11.05
N GLN A 171 -2.58 11.89 -11.03
CA GLN A 171 -2.01 10.55 -10.84
C GLN A 171 -1.09 10.22 -12.03
N LEU A 172 0.10 10.80 -12.01
CA LEU A 172 1.03 10.74 -13.12
C LEU A 172 1.67 9.36 -13.13
N ILE A 173 1.28 8.57 -14.12
CA ILE A 173 2.05 7.39 -14.51
C ILE A 173 3.37 7.89 -15.10
N LEU A 174 4.44 7.73 -14.33
CA LEU A 174 5.80 8.08 -14.73
C LEU A 174 6.44 6.86 -15.38
N LEU A 175 6.67 6.98 -16.68
CA LEU A 175 7.43 5.99 -17.44
C LEU A 175 8.93 6.30 -17.40
N PRO A 176 9.79 5.27 -17.39
CA PRO A 176 11.22 5.44 -17.64
C PRO A 176 11.48 6.21 -18.94
N LYS A 177 12.48 7.09 -18.95
CA LYS A 177 12.86 7.87 -20.16
C LYS A 177 13.25 7.00 -21.36
N VAL A 178 13.69 5.76 -21.10
CA VAL A 178 14.12 4.82 -22.11
C VAL A 178 13.28 3.54 -21.95
N PRO A 179 12.58 3.09 -22.99
CA PRO A 179 11.83 1.84 -22.94
C PRO A 179 12.76 0.66 -22.70
N THR A 180 12.27 -0.35 -21.97
CA THR A 180 13.04 -1.58 -21.72
C THR A 180 13.31 -2.32 -23.03
N PHE A 181 12.32 -2.31 -23.94
CA PHE A 181 12.51 -2.74 -25.31
C PHE A 181 11.84 -1.75 -26.29
N PRO A 182 12.63 -0.90 -26.96
CA PRO A 182 12.09 0.01 -27.97
C PRO A 182 11.67 -0.72 -29.25
N ASN A 183 10.66 -0.19 -29.95
CA ASN A 183 10.28 -0.52 -31.32
C ASN A 183 10.08 -2.02 -31.58
N LYS A 184 9.42 -2.72 -30.66
CA LYS A 184 9.13 -4.16 -30.78
C LYS A 184 7.91 -4.40 -31.64
N LEU A 185 8.02 -5.34 -32.58
CA LEU A 185 6.91 -5.78 -33.42
C LEU A 185 5.86 -6.50 -32.58
N ILE A 186 4.59 -6.19 -32.79
CA ILE A 186 3.46 -6.80 -32.09
C ILE A 186 3.49 -8.34 -32.20
N THR A 187 3.87 -8.88 -33.36
CA THR A 187 4.02 -10.32 -33.59
C THR A 187 5.17 -10.95 -32.79
N SER A 188 6.28 -10.22 -32.62
CA SER A 188 7.39 -10.64 -31.78
C SER A 188 7.01 -10.65 -30.30
N ILE A 189 6.09 -9.78 -29.87
CA ILE A 189 5.61 -9.73 -28.49
C ILE A 189 4.78 -10.97 -28.16
N GLN A 190 3.91 -11.38 -29.09
CA GLN A 190 3.07 -12.58 -28.94
C GLN A 190 3.90 -13.84 -28.67
N THR A 191 5.04 -13.97 -29.34
CA THR A 191 5.95 -15.11 -29.20
C THR A 191 6.88 -14.99 -27.99
N THR A 192 7.49 -13.81 -27.77
CA THR A 192 8.50 -13.60 -26.72
C THR A 192 7.89 -13.56 -25.32
N HIS A 193 6.65 -13.09 -25.19
CA HIS A 193 5.97 -12.93 -23.91
C HIS A 193 4.86 -13.95 -23.68
N HIS A 194 4.74 -14.97 -24.55
CA HIS A 194 3.72 -16.01 -24.50
C HIS A 194 2.27 -15.50 -24.45
N VAL A 195 1.97 -14.42 -25.17
CA VAL A 195 0.62 -13.82 -25.25
C VAL A 195 0.08 -13.97 -26.68
N PRO A 196 -0.47 -15.13 -27.08
CA PRO A 196 -0.81 -15.40 -28.48
C PRO A 196 -1.90 -14.47 -29.04
N LEU A 197 -2.81 -13.99 -28.20
CA LEU A 197 -3.95 -13.16 -28.61
C LEU A 197 -3.70 -11.65 -28.39
N PHE A 198 -2.45 -11.25 -28.14
CA PHE A 198 -2.10 -9.86 -27.78
C PHE A 198 -2.65 -8.82 -28.77
N SER A 199 -2.51 -9.04 -30.08
CA SER A 199 -3.00 -8.08 -31.09
C SER A 199 -4.52 -7.91 -31.03
N GLN A 200 -5.27 -9.00 -30.80
CA GLN A 200 -6.73 -8.96 -30.70
C GLN A 200 -7.16 -8.22 -29.43
N HIS A 201 -6.52 -8.50 -28.29
CA HIS A 201 -6.80 -7.81 -27.03
C HIS A 201 -6.43 -6.33 -27.09
N LEU A 202 -5.33 -5.96 -27.75
CA LEU A 202 -4.95 -4.56 -27.94
C LEU A 202 -5.97 -3.82 -28.79
N LYS A 203 -6.47 -4.43 -29.87
CA LYS A 203 -7.54 -3.85 -30.69
C LYS A 203 -8.83 -3.69 -29.90
N ALA A 204 -9.23 -4.70 -29.13
CA ALA A 204 -10.41 -4.64 -28.27
C ALA A 204 -10.28 -3.56 -27.19
N TYR A 205 -9.11 -3.41 -26.59
CA TYR A 205 -8.83 -2.37 -25.60
C TYR A 205 -8.88 -0.96 -26.21
N LEU A 206 -8.26 -0.76 -27.37
CA LEU A 206 -8.34 0.52 -28.10
C LEU A 206 -9.76 0.83 -28.57
N ALA A 207 -10.52 -0.19 -28.97
CA ALA A 207 -11.94 -0.05 -29.30
C ALA A 207 -12.75 0.34 -28.06
N MET A 208 -12.51 -0.28 -26.90
CA MET A 208 -13.14 0.09 -25.62
C MET A 208 -12.86 1.55 -25.24
N LEU A 209 -11.60 2.00 -25.36
CA LEU A 209 -11.23 3.40 -25.13
C LEU A 209 -11.95 4.37 -26.08
N LYS A 210 -12.21 3.94 -27.32
CA LYS A 210 -13.01 4.70 -28.29
C LYS A 210 -14.51 4.59 -28.05
N GLN A 211 -15.02 3.49 -27.51
CA GLN A 211 -16.44 3.23 -27.25
C GLN A 211 -16.99 4.01 -26.04
N VAL A 212 -16.12 4.58 -25.20
CA VAL A 212 -16.50 5.69 -24.31
C VAL A 212 -17.05 6.89 -25.11
N ALA A 213 -16.85 6.95 -26.43
CA ALA A 213 -17.43 7.98 -27.30
C ALA A 213 -18.65 7.56 -28.15
N ILE A 214 -18.89 6.29 -28.53
CA ILE A 214 -20.03 5.89 -29.39
C ILE A 214 -20.51 4.44 -29.12
N CYS A 215 -21.84 4.28 -29.06
CA CYS A 215 -22.61 3.09 -28.68
C CYS A 215 -22.71 1.99 -29.78
N ASN A 216 -22.85 0.74 -29.33
CA ASN A 216 -23.43 -0.45 -30.00
C ASN A 216 -22.88 -0.89 -31.37
N ASP A 217 -21.76 -1.62 -31.39
CA ASP A 217 -21.56 -2.67 -32.41
C ASP A 217 -20.62 -3.77 -31.89
N ILE A 218 -21.07 -5.03 -31.94
CA ILE A 218 -20.44 -6.18 -31.29
C ILE A 218 -19.32 -6.80 -32.17
N ASP A 219 -19.28 -6.46 -33.48
CA ASP A 219 -18.38 -7.09 -34.47
C ASP A 219 -17.19 -6.22 -34.93
N LEU A 220 -17.04 -5.00 -34.39
CA LEU A 220 -15.97 -4.06 -34.79
C LEU A 220 -14.51 -4.42 -34.40
N PRO A 221 -14.19 -5.18 -33.32
CA PRO A 221 -12.80 -5.33 -32.84
C PRO A 221 -11.85 -6.07 -33.79
N LEU A 222 -12.37 -6.93 -34.66
CA LEU A 222 -11.55 -7.81 -35.52
C LEU A 222 -11.09 -7.11 -36.82
N THR A 223 -11.85 -6.12 -37.30
CA THR A 223 -11.59 -5.42 -38.57
C THR A 223 -10.75 -4.16 -38.42
N LEU A 224 -10.51 -3.69 -37.18
CA LEU A 224 -9.68 -2.52 -36.93
C LEU A 224 -8.21 -2.84 -37.26
N SER A 225 -7.66 -2.19 -38.29
CA SER A 225 -6.22 -2.21 -38.55
C SER A 225 -5.53 -1.25 -37.58
N LEU A 226 -4.47 -1.70 -36.91
CA LEU A 226 -3.67 -0.81 -36.07
C LEU A 226 -2.84 0.09 -36.99
N PRO A 227 -2.80 1.41 -36.75
CA PRO A 227 -2.00 2.33 -37.57
C PRO A 227 -0.48 2.17 -37.33
N PHE A 228 -0.09 1.31 -36.39
CA PHE A 228 1.28 1.00 -36.03
C PHE A 228 1.46 -0.51 -35.88
N GLU A 229 2.65 -1.00 -36.24
CA GLU A 229 3.05 -2.41 -36.08
C GLU A 229 4.06 -2.61 -34.95
N ARG A 230 4.61 -1.51 -34.43
CA ARG A 230 5.70 -1.50 -33.46
C ARG A 230 5.28 -0.69 -32.24
N ILE A 231 5.70 -1.16 -31.07
CA ILE A 231 5.39 -0.51 -29.80
C ILE A 231 6.60 -0.57 -28.87
N ASP A 232 6.69 0.41 -27.99
CA ASP A 232 7.68 0.45 -26.93
C ASP A 232 7.17 -0.31 -25.69
N LEU A 233 8.00 -1.21 -25.15
CA LEU A 233 7.67 -2.00 -23.97
C LEU A 233 8.39 -1.48 -22.73
N TYR A 234 7.60 -1.27 -21.68
CA TYR A 234 8.09 -0.88 -20.36
C TYR A 234 7.81 -1.99 -19.34
N HIS A 235 8.85 -2.47 -18.67
CA HIS A 235 8.73 -3.46 -17.58
C HIS A 235 8.39 -2.81 -16.23
N SER A 236 8.43 -1.49 -16.14
CA SER A 236 8.13 -0.81 -14.89
C SER A 236 7.59 0.58 -15.14
N PHE A 237 6.68 1.00 -14.28
CA PHE A 237 6.22 2.39 -14.20
C PHE A 237 6.09 2.79 -12.75
N LYS A 238 6.13 4.09 -12.49
CA LYS A 238 5.83 4.64 -11.16
C LYS A 238 4.50 5.36 -11.20
N PHE A 239 3.74 5.28 -10.13
CA PHE A 239 2.51 6.05 -9.98
C PHE A 239 2.41 6.56 -8.54
N SER A 240 1.63 7.61 -8.34
CA SER A 240 1.30 8.12 -7.01
C SER A 240 -0.10 7.63 -6.64
N PRO A 241 -0.28 6.78 -5.60
CA PRO A 241 -1.60 6.35 -5.16
C PRO A 241 -2.38 7.52 -4.55
N GLU A 242 -3.71 7.43 -4.53
CA GLU A 242 -4.57 8.39 -3.84
C GLU A 242 -4.42 8.24 -2.32
N TRP A 243 -3.54 9.04 -1.71
CA TRP A 243 -3.37 9.08 -0.25
C TRP A 243 -4.22 10.21 0.37
N LEU A 244 -4.98 9.86 1.41
CA LEU A 244 -5.91 10.75 2.14
C LEU A 244 -5.23 11.71 3.14
N GLN A 245 -3.90 11.86 3.11
CA GLN A 245 -3.20 12.71 4.08
C GLN A 245 -2.01 13.45 3.45
N GLU A 246 -1.95 14.76 3.65
CA GLU A 246 -0.83 15.61 3.23
C GLU A 246 0.45 15.26 4.00
N GLY A 247 1.46 14.81 3.27
CA GLY A 247 2.81 14.61 3.80
C GLY A 247 3.56 13.46 3.14
N VAL A 248 4.37 13.81 2.13
CA VAL A 248 5.22 12.93 1.28
C VAL A 248 4.40 12.13 0.28
N ASP A 249 4.51 12.45 -1.01
CA ASP A 249 4.00 11.64 -2.13
C ASP A 249 4.73 10.29 -2.19
N PRO A 250 4.15 9.18 -1.72
CA PRO A 250 4.78 7.89 -1.91
C PRO A 250 4.60 7.51 -3.39
N LYS A 251 5.70 7.45 -4.13
CA LYS A 251 5.69 6.94 -5.51
C LYS A 251 5.85 5.43 -5.45
N ASP A 252 4.77 4.71 -5.69
CA ASP A 252 4.80 3.27 -5.84
C ASP A 252 5.37 2.88 -7.20
N ILE A 253 6.12 1.77 -7.22
CA ILE A 253 6.77 1.26 -8.42
C ILE A 253 6.17 -0.10 -8.73
N VAL A 254 5.55 -0.21 -9.89
CA VAL A 254 5.02 -1.49 -10.40
C VAL A 254 6.05 -2.07 -11.34
N LYS A 255 6.34 -3.36 -11.19
CA LYS A 255 7.23 -4.11 -12.08
C LYS A 255 6.52 -5.32 -12.67
N ALA A 256 6.74 -5.54 -13.95
CA ALA A 256 6.33 -6.72 -14.69
C ALA A 256 7.52 -7.20 -15.51
N SER A 257 8.03 -8.40 -15.20
CA SER A 257 9.16 -9.01 -15.90
C SER A 257 8.80 -10.42 -16.37
N PRO A 258 8.96 -10.73 -17.67
CA PRO A 258 8.76 -12.07 -18.22
C PRO A 258 9.92 -13.02 -17.91
N LEU A 259 11.07 -12.51 -17.46
CA LEU A 259 12.28 -13.32 -17.26
C LEU A 259 12.18 -14.17 -15.98
N ASN A 260 12.71 -15.41 -16.03
CA ASN A 260 12.82 -16.35 -14.90
C ASN A 260 11.49 -16.77 -14.23
N GLY A 261 10.47 -17.12 -15.00
CA GLY A 261 9.21 -17.67 -14.47
C GLY A 261 8.12 -16.63 -14.16
N GLY A 262 8.37 -15.35 -14.51
CA GLY A 262 7.35 -14.29 -14.48
C GLY A 262 7.11 -13.71 -13.09
N ARG A 263 7.61 -12.50 -12.85
CA ARG A 263 7.23 -11.72 -11.65
C ARG A 263 6.36 -10.55 -12.10
N PHE A 264 5.13 -10.53 -11.63
CA PHE A 264 4.13 -9.53 -11.96
C PHE A 264 3.59 -8.92 -10.68
N ASP A 265 3.65 -7.59 -10.58
CA ASP A 265 2.92 -6.85 -9.56
C ASP A 265 1.48 -6.62 -10.04
N THR A 266 0.50 -6.89 -9.18
CA THR A 266 -0.92 -6.70 -9.49
C THR A 266 -1.35 -5.28 -9.13
N VAL A 267 -2.08 -4.61 -10.03
CA VAL A 267 -2.59 -3.26 -9.79
C VAL A 267 -4.11 -3.26 -9.96
N LEU A 268 -4.80 -2.64 -9.03
CA LEU A 268 -6.23 -2.41 -9.11
C LEU A 268 -6.48 -1.05 -9.75
N VAL A 269 -7.22 -1.03 -10.86
CA VAL A 269 -7.53 0.21 -11.59
C VAL A 269 -9.03 0.45 -11.55
N LEU A 270 -9.41 1.66 -11.17
CA LEU A 270 -10.79 2.14 -11.22
C LEU A 270 -11.08 2.54 -12.68
N THR A 271 -11.95 1.79 -13.38
CA THR A 271 -12.21 1.98 -14.82
C THR A 271 -13.57 2.57 -15.15
N GLY A 272 -14.43 2.85 -14.18
CA GLY A 272 -15.77 3.40 -14.43
C GLY A 272 -16.25 4.36 -13.35
N ASP A 273 -17.22 5.20 -13.71
CA ASP A 273 -17.76 6.28 -12.86
C ASP A 273 -18.49 5.76 -11.60
N THR A 274 -18.82 4.47 -11.57
CA THR A 274 -19.42 3.78 -10.42
C THR A 274 -18.39 3.07 -9.53
N ALA A 275 -17.12 3.06 -9.90
CA ALA A 275 -16.06 2.36 -9.19
C ALA A 275 -15.67 3.15 -7.94
N GLN A 276 -15.70 2.49 -6.77
CA GLN A 276 -15.31 3.09 -5.50
C GLN A 276 -14.03 2.42 -5.01
N SER A 277 -13.12 3.19 -4.40
CA SER A 277 -11.89 2.67 -3.78
C SER A 277 -12.12 1.72 -2.60
N VAL A 278 -13.38 1.59 -2.15
CA VAL A 278 -13.80 0.83 -0.96
C VAL A 278 -14.61 -0.42 -1.32
N SER A 279 -15.00 -0.63 -2.59
CA SER A 279 -15.83 -1.76 -3.00
C SER A 279 -15.36 -2.40 -4.31
N LEU A 280 -15.50 -3.73 -4.43
CA LEU A 280 -15.14 -4.48 -5.65
C LEU A 280 -16.11 -4.24 -6.81
N THR A 281 -17.21 -3.52 -6.59
CA THR A 281 -18.19 -3.19 -7.63
C THR A 281 -17.65 -2.09 -8.52
N GLY A 282 -17.41 -2.41 -9.80
CA GLY A 282 -16.85 -1.47 -10.78
C GLY A 282 -15.31 -1.47 -10.86
N MET A 283 -14.62 -2.29 -10.05
CA MET A 283 -13.17 -2.48 -10.13
C MET A 283 -12.82 -3.58 -11.12
N ASN A 284 -11.89 -3.30 -12.04
CA ASN A 284 -11.30 -4.32 -12.88
C ASN A 284 -9.91 -4.68 -12.34
N ILE A 285 -9.68 -5.97 -12.10
CA ILE A 285 -8.36 -6.48 -11.70
C ILE A 285 -7.52 -6.58 -12.97
N PHE A 286 -6.52 -5.73 -13.11
CA PHE A 286 -5.54 -5.85 -14.18
C PHE A 286 -4.26 -6.48 -13.63
N VAL A 287 -3.98 -7.70 -14.09
CA VAL A 287 -2.62 -8.22 -14.03
C VAL A 287 -1.86 -7.52 -15.16
N PHE A 288 -1.13 -6.45 -14.82
CA PHE A 288 -0.32 -5.75 -15.80
C PHE A 288 0.81 -6.68 -16.25
N LEU A 289 0.72 -7.18 -17.48
CA LEU A 289 1.87 -7.81 -18.12
C LEU A 289 2.87 -6.75 -18.61
N TYR A 290 2.41 -5.61 -19.19
CA TYR A 290 3.24 -4.49 -19.67
C TYR A 290 2.42 -3.20 -19.76
N ILE A 291 3.08 -2.03 -19.69
CA ILE A 291 2.51 -0.77 -20.23
C ILE A 291 3.00 -0.60 -21.67
N ILE A 292 2.05 -0.29 -22.54
CA ILE A 292 2.19 -0.11 -23.98
C ILE A 292 1.83 1.34 -24.26
N VAL A 293 2.76 2.13 -24.81
CA VAL A 293 2.55 3.52 -25.25
C VAL A 293 2.82 3.63 -26.73
#